data_AF-A0A6A4EA61-F1
#
_entry.id   AF-A0A6A4EA61-F1
#
_cell.length_a   1.000
_cell.length_b   1.000
_cell.length_c   1.000
_cell.angle_alpha   90.00
_cell.angle_beta   90.00
_cell.angle_gamma   90.00
#
_symmetry.space_group_name_H-M   'P 1'
#
loop_
_entity.id
_entity.type
_entity.pdbx_description
1 polymer ?
#
loop_
_entity_poly.entity_id
_entity_poly.type
_entity_poly.pdbx_seq_one_letter_code
_entity_poly.pdbx_strand_id
1 'polypeptide(L)'
;MSGSTKFSAIDLMYGFYHILMREADVPLTAANTPSGMLWEWLVIPQGLKNAPATFNRMVSNLLRPYRDFAPSYFDIFIHSRAADGDMTDVEMHLQHLRQVFEVMRESKLYANLKKWIFCAPDIPVLGNYVSTEGVRADPEKIEAIRAWPVAQDQKQLRQWLGLVAYLHHYSKNFAATIRPLSQLLKADVAWSWCPEHHTAYGVVTTSLSTDRARLDAARPREGLPRSVRRERLRDWLRRHAVRR
;
A
#
# COMPACT_ATOMS: atom_id res chain seq x y z
N MET A 1 6.70 -4.91 -13.60
CA MET A 1 6.92 -3.43 -13.59
C MET A 1 8.38 -3.02 -13.81
N SER A 2 9.39 -3.88 -13.56
CA SER A 2 10.80 -3.51 -13.81
C SER A 2 11.07 -3.19 -15.27
N GLY A 3 11.87 -2.14 -15.50
CA GLY A 3 12.25 -1.68 -16.83
C GLY A 3 11.17 -0.88 -17.56
N SER A 4 9.96 -0.72 -17.02
CA SER A 4 8.89 0.08 -17.63
C SER A 4 9.09 1.58 -17.43
N THR A 5 8.51 2.38 -18.32
CA THR A 5 8.68 3.85 -18.36
C THR A 5 7.39 4.63 -18.20
N LYS A 6 6.24 4.00 -18.51
CA LYS A 6 4.91 4.58 -18.34
C LYS A 6 4.08 3.73 -17.40
N PHE A 7 3.37 4.40 -16.51
CA PHE A 7 2.58 3.75 -15.47
C PHE A 7 1.17 4.36 -15.38
N SER A 8 0.18 3.51 -15.10
CA SER A 8 -1.17 3.93 -14.73
C SER A 8 -1.70 3.11 -13.57
N ALA A 9 -2.55 3.70 -12.75
CA ALA A 9 -3.21 3.04 -11.63
C ALA A 9 -4.71 3.29 -11.67
N ILE A 10 -5.50 2.22 -11.54
CA ILE A 10 -6.96 2.23 -11.62
C ILE A 10 -7.51 1.67 -10.31
N ASP A 11 -8.06 2.56 -9.47
CA ASP A 11 -8.80 2.21 -8.24
C ASP A 11 -10.18 1.68 -8.61
N LEU A 12 -10.49 0.43 -8.27
CA LEU A 12 -11.79 -0.17 -8.54
C LEU A 12 -12.81 0.25 -7.47
N MET A 13 -14.01 0.66 -7.90
CA MET A 13 -15.08 1.06 -6.99
C MET A 13 -15.94 -0.13 -6.60
N TYR A 14 -16.45 -0.11 -5.37
CA TYR A 14 -17.54 -0.97 -4.92
C TYR A 14 -17.36 -2.45 -5.23
N GLY A 15 -16.11 -2.91 -5.30
CA GLY A 15 -15.76 -4.19 -5.92
C GLY A 15 -16.47 -5.41 -5.35
N PHE A 16 -16.75 -5.41 -4.05
CA PHE A 16 -17.47 -6.51 -3.40
C PHE A 16 -18.93 -6.60 -3.86
N TYR A 17 -19.57 -5.46 -4.08
CA TYR A 17 -20.96 -5.39 -4.52
C TYR A 17 -21.14 -5.80 -5.99
N HIS A 18 -20.06 -6.03 -6.74
CA HIS A 18 -20.12 -6.58 -8.10
C HIS A 18 -20.18 -8.12 -8.11
N ILE A 19 -19.94 -8.78 -6.96
CA ILE A 19 -19.88 -10.23 -6.87
C ILE A 19 -21.15 -10.75 -6.25
N LEU A 20 -21.89 -11.58 -6.98
CA LEU A 20 -23.07 -12.25 -6.46
C LEU A 20 -22.69 -13.21 -5.32
N MET A 21 -23.50 -13.20 -4.28
CA MET A 21 -23.48 -14.25 -3.27
C MET A 21 -23.94 -15.55 -3.90
N ARG A 22 -23.37 -16.66 -3.44
CA ARG A 22 -23.94 -17.98 -3.74
C ARG A 22 -25.33 -18.04 -3.13
N GLU A 23 -26.33 -18.47 -3.88
CA GLU A 23 -27.73 -18.49 -3.44
C GLU A 23 -27.93 -19.17 -2.07
N ALA A 24 -27.27 -20.31 -1.85
CA ALA A 24 -27.32 -21.04 -0.58
C ALA A 24 -26.75 -20.27 0.63
N ASP A 25 -25.88 -19.28 0.39
CA ASP A 25 -25.22 -18.48 1.43
C ASP A 25 -25.91 -17.12 1.63
N VAL A 26 -26.87 -16.73 0.78
CA VAL A 26 -27.62 -15.46 0.89
C VAL A 26 -28.29 -15.31 2.26
N PRO A 27 -29.01 -16.32 2.80
CA PRO A 27 -29.66 -16.19 4.12
C PRO A 27 -28.67 -15.99 5.28
N LEU A 28 -27.40 -16.37 5.12
CA LEU A 28 -26.36 -16.17 6.14
C LEU A 28 -25.92 -14.71 6.26
N THR A 29 -26.31 -13.86 5.31
CA THR A 29 -26.01 -12.43 5.30
C THR A 29 -27.13 -11.58 5.89
N ALA A 30 -28.20 -12.20 6.41
CA ALA A 30 -29.37 -11.52 6.89
C ALA A 30 -29.03 -10.50 7.99
N ALA A 31 -29.55 -9.27 7.85
CA ALA A 31 -29.39 -8.18 8.79
C ALA A 31 -30.75 -7.52 9.09
N ASN A 32 -30.96 -7.17 10.35
CA ASN A 32 -32.17 -6.48 10.79
C ASN A 32 -31.98 -4.96 10.73
N THR A 33 -32.99 -4.24 10.25
CA THR A 33 -33.04 -2.78 10.30
C THR A 33 -33.74 -2.30 11.58
N PRO A 34 -33.56 -1.04 12.01
CA PRO A 34 -34.29 -0.48 13.16
C PRO A 34 -35.83 -0.54 13.03
N SER A 35 -36.35 -0.69 11.81
CA SER A 35 -37.78 -0.91 11.53
C SER A 35 -38.26 -2.34 11.80
N GLY A 36 -37.37 -3.26 12.17
CA GLY A 36 -37.68 -4.68 12.40
C GLY A 36 -37.75 -5.52 11.13
N MET A 37 -37.35 -4.99 9.97
CA MET A 37 -37.34 -5.73 8.71
C MET A 37 -36.02 -6.48 8.54
N LEU A 38 -36.12 -7.75 8.12
CA LEU A 38 -34.97 -8.58 7.80
C LEU A 38 -34.63 -8.44 6.32
N TRP A 39 -33.37 -8.13 6.02
CA TRP A 39 -32.85 -8.00 4.66
C TRP A 39 -31.65 -8.91 4.46
N GLU A 40 -31.53 -9.49 3.27
CA GLU A 40 -30.43 -10.34 2.87
C GLU A 40 -29.63 -9.69 1.73
N TRP A 41 -28.33 -9.99 1.68
CA TRP A 41 -27.46 -9.47 0.63
C TRP A 41 -27.35 -10.46 -0.53
N LEU A 42 -27.73 -10.02 -1.73
CA LEU A 42 -27.57 -10.78 -2.97
C LEU A 42 -26.15 -10.69 -3.55
N VAL A 43 -25.36 -9.75 -3.06
CA VAL A 43 -23.97 -9.50 -3.44
C VAL A 43 -23.09 -9.53 -2.21
N ILE A 44 -21.79 -9.74 -2.34
CA ILE A 44 -20.88 -9.83 -1.18
C ILE A 44 -20.91 -8.51 -0.39
N PRO A 45 -21.44 -8.50 0.86
CA PRO A 45 -21.43 -7.30 1.68
C PRO A 45 -20.05 -7.00 2.23
N GLN A 46 -19.83 -5.72 2.56
CA GLN A 46 -18.67 -5.34 3.35
C GLN A 46 -18.71 -6.00 4.74
N GLY A 47 -17.53 -6.33 5.27
CA GLY A 47 -17.37 -6.94 6.60
C GLY A 47 -17.18 -8.46 6.60
N LEU A 48 -17.51 -9.16 5.50
CA LEU A 48 -17.20 -10.58 5.39
C LEU A 48 -15.69 -10.81 5.31
N LYS A 49 -15.18 -11.72 6.14
CA LYS A 49 -13.74 -12.03 6.28
C LYS A 49 -13.07 -12.37 4.94
N ASN A 50 -13.77 -13.10 4.07
CA ASN A 50 -13.22 -13.61 2.82
C ASN A 50 -13.56 -12.74 1.59
N ALA A 51 -14.40 -11.71 1.74
CA ALA A 51 -14.74 -10.80 0.65
C ALA A 51 -13.50 -10.24 -0.08
N PRO A 52 -12.45 -9.78 0.63
CA PRO A 52 -11.29 -9.21 -0.04
C PRO A 52 -10.53 -10.24 -0.89
N ALA A 53 -10.40 -11.47 -0.41
CA ALA A 53 -9.72 -12.55 -1.13
C ALA A 53 -10.52 -12.98 -2.37
N THR A 54 -11.85 -13.10 -2.25
CA THR A 54 -12.73 -13.43 -3.38
C THR A 54 -12.66 -12.38 -4.47
N PHE A 55 -12.70 -11.09 -4.10
CA PHE A 55 -12.59 -10.00 -5.05
C PHE A 55 -11.24 -9.95 -5.78
N ASN A 56 -10.13 -10.06 -5.04
CA ASN A 56 -8.81 -10.12 -5.65
C ASN A 56 -8.69 -11.27 -6.62
N ARG A 57 -9.16 -12.47 -6.24
CA ARG A 57 -9.11 -13.64 -7.12
C ARG A 57 -9.90 -13.41 -8.42
N MET A 58 -11.08 -12.80 -8.33
CA MET A 58 -11.87 -12.48 -9.52
C MET A 58 -11.11 -11.52 -10.45
N VAL A 59 -10.64 -10.38 -9.95
CA VAL A 59 -9.94 -9.37 -10.77
C VAL A 59 -8.65 -9.95 -11.37
N SER A 60 -7.86 -10.67 -10.57
CA SER A 60 -6.64 -11.32 -11.04
C SER A 60 -6.89 -12.40 -12.08
N ASN A 61 -8.03 -13.11 -11.99
CA ASN A 61 -8.41 -14.10 -13.01
C ASN A 61 -8.83 -13.42 -14.33
N LEU A 62 -9.60 -12.34 -14.27
CA LEU A 62 -10.03 -11.57 -15.45
C LEU A 62 -8.82 -10.96 -16.20
N LEU A 63 -7.84 -10.44 -15.45
CA LEU A 63 -6.64 -9.84 -16.02
C LEU A 63 -5.48 -10.83 -16.22
N ARG A 64 -5.70 -12.12 -15.98
CA ARG A 64 -4.65 -13.15 -16.13
C ARG A 64 -3.97 -13.12 -17.50
N PRO A 65 -4.67 -12.91 -18.64
CA PRO A 65 -4.02 -12.79 -19.95
C PRO A 65 -3.05 -11.60 -20.06
N TYR A 66 -3.25 -10.57 -19.23
CA TYR A 66 -2.52 -9.30 -19.26
C TYR A 66 -1.61 -9.11 -18.05
N ARG A 67 -1.41 -10.14 -17.23
CA ARG A 67 -0.67 -10.06 -15.95
C ARG A 67 0.75 -9.50 -16.07
N ASP A 68 1.35 -9.63 -17.25
CA ASP A 68 2.74 -9.23 -17.51
C ASP A 68 2.89 -7.70 -17.55
N PHE A 69 1.82 -6.98 -17.90
CA PHE A 69 1.80 -5.51 -17.93
C PHE A 69 0.69 -4.88 -17.07
N ALA A 70 -0.30 -5.65 -16.63
CA ALA A 70 -1.46 -5.22 -15.84
C ALA A 70 -1.67 -6.07 -14.57
N PRO A 71 -0.68 -6.21 -13.66
CA PRO A 71 -0.88 -6.88 -12.39
C PRO A 71 -1.97 -6.20 -11.56
N SER A 72 -2.75 -6.99 -10.81
CA SER A 72 -3.84 -6.49 -9.97
C SER A 72 -3.70 -6.91 -8.50
N TYR A 73 -4.09 -6.01 -7.60
CA TYR A 73 -4.27 -6.29 -6.17
C TYR A 73 -5.20 -5.22 -5.59
N PHE A 74 -6.49 -5.56 -5.48
CA PHE A 74 -7.64 -4.64 -5.29
C PHE A 74 -7.82 -3.58 -6.39
N ASP A 75 -6.71 -3.02 -6.86
CA ASP A 75 -6.59 -2.08 -7.95
C ASP A 75 -5.91 -2.74 -9.15
N ILE A 76 -5.94 -2.08 -10.30
CA ILE A 76 -5.23 -2.51 -11.52
C ILE A 76 -4.06 -1.57 -11.76
N PHE A 77 -2.86 -2.12 -11.88
CA PHE A 77 -1.64 -1.35 -12.13
C PHE A 77 -1.11 -1.69 -13.52
N ILE A 78 -1.05 -0.71 -14.40
CA ILE A 78 -0.62 -0.88 -15.78
C ILE A 78 0.78 -0.29 -15.91
N HIS A 79 1.68 -1.02 -16.55
CA HIS A 79 3.02 -0.54 -16.85
C HIS A 79 3.42 -0.91 -18.28
N SER A 80 4.15 -0.02 -18.95
CA SER A 80 4.52 -0.21 -20.35
C SER A 80 5.92 0.29 -20.62
N ARG A 81 6.52 -0.33 -21.63
CA ARG A 81 7.70 0.13 -22.36
C ARG A 81 7.64 -0.50 -23.75
N ALA A 82 7.95 0.29 -24.77
CA ALA A 82 8.08 -0.23 -26.12
C ALA A 82 9.32 -1.15 -26.21
N ALA A 83 9.15 -2.29 -26.89
CA ALA A 83 10.24 -3.25 -27.10
C ALA A 83 11.17 -2.80 -28.24
N ASP A 84 10.62 -2.12 -29.25
CA ASP A 84 11.28 -1.80 -30.51
C ASP A 84 11.12 -0.31 -30.88
N GLY A 85 11.92 0.19 -31.82
CA GLY A 85 11.95 1.60 -32.23
C GLY A 85 10.74 2.08 -33.03
N ASP A 86 9.85 1.18 -33.44
CA ASP A 86 8.70 1.48 -34.31
C ASP A 86 7.50 2.09 -33.54
N MET A 87 7.51 2.04 -32.20
CA MET A 87 6.43 2.55 -31.38
C MET A 87 6.98 3.25 -30.13
N THR A 88 6.38 4.37 -29.76
CA THR A 88 6.73 5.08 -28.53
C THR A 88 6.17 4.37 -27.30
N ASP A 89 6.79 4.61 -26.14
CA ASP A 89 6.30 4.06 -24.86
C ASP A 89 4.86 4.47 -24.55
N VAL A 90 4.44 5.66 -25.00
CA VAL A 90 3.08 6.17 -24.80
C VAL A 90 2.09 5.40 -25.67
N GLU A 91 2.42 5.14 -26.93
CA GLU A 91 1.55 4.36 -27.83
C GLU A 91 1.39 2.92 -27.34
N MET A 92 2.48 2.27 -26.89
CA MET A 92 2.41 0.97 -26.21
C MET A 92 1.49 1.02 -24.99
N HIS A 93 1.60 2.09 -24.19
CA HIS A 93 0.77 2.26 -23.00
C HIS A 93 -0.71 2.44 -23.32
N LEU A 94 -1.04 3.16 -24.39
CA LEU A 94 -2.41 3.31 -24.86
C LEU A 94 -2.99 1.97 -25.36
N GLN A 95 -2.20 1.11 -25.99
CA GLN A 95 -2.64 -0.24 -26.36
C GLN A 95 -2.96 -1.10 -25.13
N HIS A 96 -2.07 -1.12 -24.14
CA HIS A 96 -2.30 -1.81 -22.87
C HIS A 96 -3.56 -1.30 -22.15
N LEU A 97 -3.76 0.02 -22.13
CA LEU A 97 -4.96 0.64 -21.55
C LEU A 97 -6.24 0.19 -22.25
N ARG A 98 -6.25 0.14 -23.59
CA ARG A 98 -7.40 -0.35 -24.36
C ARG A 98 -7.76 -1.79 -24.00
N GLN A 99 -6.76 -2.67 -23.96
CA GLN A 99 -6.96 -4.08 -23.59
C GLN A 99 -7.56 -4.23 -22.19
N VAL A 100 -7.03 -3.49 -21.21
CA VAL A 100 -7.59 -3.51 -19.84
C VAL A 100 -9.01 -2.95 -19.80
N PHE A 101 -9.30 -1.87 -20.54
CA PHE A 101 -10.63 -1.28 -20.57
C PHE A 101 -11.67 -2.16 -21.27
N GLU A 102 -11.28 -2.94 -22.26
CA GLU A 102 -12.13 -3.96 -22.88
C GLU A 102 -12.57 -4.99 -21.84
N VAL A 103 -11.61 -5.58 -21.10
CA VAL A 103 -11.92 -6.52 -20.00
C VAL A 103 -12.83 -5.89 -18.96
N MET A 104 -12.53 -4.65 -18.54
CA MET A 104 -13.35 -3.95 -17.55
C MET A 104 -14.77 -3.72 -18.05
N ARG A 105 -14.94 -3.34 -19.32
CA ARG A 105 -16.25 -3.11 -19.94
C ARG A 105 -17.05 -4.41 -20.02
N GLU A 106 -16.45 -5.48 -20.51
CA GLU A 106 -17.10 -6.80 -20.64
C GLU A 106 -17.50 -7.37 -19.27
N SER A 107 -16.63 -7.19 -18.28
CA SER A 107 -16.82 -7.71 -16.92
C SER A 107 -17.60 -6.76 -16.00
N LYS A 108 -18.06 -5.61 -16.51
CA LYS A 108 -18.76 -4.55 -15.74
C LYS A 108 -17.99 -4.13 -14.48
N LEU A 109 -16.67 -4.00 -14.60
CA LEU A 109 -15.81 -3.44 -13.55
C LEU A 109 -15.78 -1.92 -13.65
N TYR A 110 -16.18 -1.26 -12.58
CA TYR A 110 -16.22 0.20 -12.48
C TYR A 110 -15.08 0.72 -11.62
N ALA A 111 -14.61 1.92 -11.93
CA ALA A 111 -13.43 2.49 -11.33
C ALA A 111 -13.63 3.95 -10.90
N ASN A 112 -12.84 4.37 -9.92
CA ASN A 112 -12.98 5.68 -9.28
C ASN A 112 -12.18 6.72 -10.05
N LEU A 113 -12.85 7.42 -10.96
CA LEU A 113 -12.21 8.44 -11.81
C LEU A 113 -11.43 9.50 -11.01
N LYS A 114 -11.84 9.82 -9.78
CA LYS A 114 -11.13 10.81 -8.94
C LYS A 114 -9.75 10.34 -8.45
N LYS A 115 -9.49 9.03 -8.47
CA LYS A 115 -8.24 8.43 -8.02
C LYS A 115 -7.43 7.82 -9.17
N TRP A 116 -7.88 8.04 -10.40
CA TRP A 116 -7.18 7.55 -11.57
C TRP A 116 -5.87 8.29 -11.78
N ILE A 117 -4.84 7.54 -12.14
CA ILE A 117 -3.55 8.08 -12.52
C ILE A 117 -3.21 7.47 -13.87
N PHE A 118 -2.95 8.32 -14.86
CA PHE A 118 -2.66 7.91 -16.23
C PHE A 118 -1.29 8.34 -16.70
N CYS A 119 -0.61 7.41 -17.37
CA CYS A 119 0.63 7.64 -18.12
C CYS A 119 1.64 8.49 -17.32
N ALA A 120 1.72 8.24 -16.02
CA ALA A 120 2.53 8.98 -15.08
C ALA A 120 3.94 8.39 -15.01
N PRO A 121 4.95 9.21 -14.61
CA PRO A 121 6.32 8.74 -14.39
C PRO A 121 6.41 7.83 -13.16
N ASP A 122 5.51 8.02 -12.19
CA ASP A 122 5.37 7.16 -11.02
C ASP A 122 3.90 7.02 -10.60
N ILE A 123 3.61 5.94 -9.88
CA ILE A 123 2.25 5.66 -9.37
C ILE A 123 2.30 5.09 -7.95
N PRO A 124 1.27 5.34 -7.13
CA PRO A 124 1.09 4.67 -5.86
C PRO A 124 0.71 3.20 -6.08
N VAL A 125 1.44 2.29 -5.45
CA VAL A 125 1.21 0.85 -5.45
C VAL A 125 1.38 0.31 -4.03
N LEU A 126 0.31 -0.21 -3.45
CA LEU A 126 0.31 -0.86 -2.12
C LEU A 126 0.98 -0.01 -1.01
N GLY A 127 0.76 1.31 -1.05
CA GLY A 127 1.31 2.24 -0.06
C GLY A 127 2.79 2.60 -0.26
N ASN A 128 3.33 2.38 -1.45
CA ASN A 128 4.63 2.83 -1.93
C ASN A 128 4.47 3.54 -3.28
N TYR A 129 5.52 4.17 -3.80
CA TYR A 129 5.54 4.72 -5.15
C TYR A 129 6.48 3.91 -6.04
N VAL A 130 5.99 3.55 -7.22
CA VAL A 130 6.73 2.80 -8.24
C VAL A 130 7.02 3.71 -9.41
N SER A 131 8.28 3.77 -9.84
CA SER A 131 8.73 4.54 -11.00
C SER A 131 9.78 3.77 -11.81
N THR A 132 10.28 4.40 -12.89
CA THR A 132 11.45 3.94 -13.67
C THR A 132 12.68 3.67 -12.82
N GLU A 133 12.85 4.43 -11.75
CA GLU A 133 14.03 4.43 -10.88
C GLU A 133 13.89 3.44 -9.70
N GLY A 134 12.79 2.68 -9.64
CA GLY A 134 12.54 1.66 -8.63
C GLY A 134 11.36 1.99 -7.70
N VAL A 135 11.40 1.45 -6.49
CA VAL A 135 10.35 1.64 -5.49
C VAL A 135 10.84 2.58 -4.40
N ARG A 136 10.02 3.57 -4.06
CA ARG A 136 10.27 4.49 -2.95
C ARG A 136 9.10 4.49 -1.97
N ALA A 137 9.37 4.88 -0.73
CA ALA A 137 8.32 5.10 0.25
C ALA A 137 7.36 6.22 -0.19
N ASP A 138 6.13 6.15 0.33
CA ASP A 138 5.15 7.21 0.21
C ASP A 138 5.68 8.51 0.87
N PRO A 139 5.77 9.64 0.14
CA PRO A 139 6.25 10.91 0.69
C PRO A 139 5.53 11.33 1.95
N GLU A 140 4.22 11.08 2.06
CA GLU A 140 3.47 11.46 3.25
C GLU A 140 3.93 10.66 4.49
N LYS A 141 4.30 9.39 4.31
CA LYS A 141 4.83 8.55 5.40
C LYS A 141 6.21 9.04 5.82
N ILE A 142 7.04 9.43 4.86
CA ILE A 142 8.37 10.00 5.12
C ILE A 142 8.24 11.33 5.86
N GLU A 143 7.34 12.21 5.41
CA GLU A 143 7.12 13.49 6.06
C GLU A 143 6.61 13.33 7.50
N ALA A 144 5.71 12.38 7.73
CA ALA A 144 5.25 12.07 9.08
C ALA A 144 6.36 11.56 10.00
N ILE A 145 7.34 10.80 9.48
CA ILE A 145 8.50 10.33 10.25
C ILE A 145 9.46 11.50 10.51
N ARG A 146 9.67 12.39 9.54
CA ARG A 146 10.51 13.59 9.68
C ARG A 146 9.95 14.58 10.69
N ALA A 147 8.64 14.80 10.67
CA ALA A 147 7.95 15.66 11.61
C ALA A 147 7.81 15.04 13.00
N TRP A 148 8.17 13.76 13.18
CA TRP A 148 8.06 13.09 14.47
C TRP A 148 9.06 13.68 15.46
N PRO A 149 8.63 14.10 16.66
CA PRO A 149 9.51 14.72 17.64
C PRO A 149 10.58 13.73 18.10
N VAL A 150 11.77 14.24 18.41
CA VAL A 150 12.83 13.44 19.02
C VAL A 150 12.28 12.79 20.29
N ALA A 151 12.45 11.47 20.40
CA ALA A 151 11.95 10.71 21.53
C ALA A 151 12.53 11.25 22.84
N GLN A 152 11.67 11.50 23.82
CA GLN A 152 12.06 11.97 25.15
C GLN A 152 12.07 10.86 26.21
N ASP A 153 11.52 9.69 25.87
CA ASP A 153 11.46 8.52 26.74
C ASP A 153 11.49 7.22 25.92
N GLN A 154 11.66 6.07 26.60
CA GLN A 154 11.68 4.75 25.96
C GLN A 154 10.37 4.40 25.25
N LYS A 155 9.23 4.91 25.71
CA LYS A 155 7.92 4.62 25.13
C LYS A 155 7.78 5.30 23.76
N GLN A 156 8.14 6.58 23.67
CA GLN A 156 8.19 7.36 22.44
C GLN A 156 9.19 6.77 21.46
N LEU A 157 10.37 6.35 21.94
CA LEU A 157 11.37 5.71 21.09
C LEU A 157 10.87 4.38 20.52
N ARG A 158 10.17 3.57 21.32
CA ARG A 158 9.56 2.32 20.86
C ARG A 158 8.48 2.56 19.81
N GLN A 159 7.66 3.59 19.97
CA GLN A 159 6.65 3.99 18.98
C GLN A 159 7.30 4.40 17.66
N TRP A 160 8.31 5.26 17.72
CA TRP A 160 9.04 5.71 16.53
C TRP A 160 9.76 4.56 15.83
N LEU A 161 10.45 3.68 16.57
CA LEU A 161 11.10 2.49 16.01
C LEU A 161 10.10 1.56 15.32
N GLY A 162 8.90 1.41 15.88
CA GLY A 162 7.81 0.66 15.25
C GLY A 162 7.39 1.26 13.90
N LEU A 163 7.40 2.59 13.77
CA LEU A 163 7.11 3.29 12.50
C LEU A 163 8.22 3.10 11.47
N VAL A 164 9.47 3.38 11.84
CA VAL A 164 10.59 3.31 10.89
C VAL A 164 10.91 1.87 10.48
N ALA A 165 10.63 0.89 11.34
CA ALA A 165 10.77 -0.53 10.99
C ALA A 165 9.86 -0.95 9.83
N TYR A 166 8.71 -0.30 9.62
CA TYR A 166 7.85 -0.57 8.45
C TYR A 166 8.52 -0.18 7.13
N LEU A 167 9.43 0.81 7.15
CA LEU A 167 10.11 1.33 5.96
C LEU A 167 11.57 0.87 5.86
N HIS A 168 12.03 -0.04 6.72
CA HIS A 168 13.45 -0.42 6.81
C HIS A 168 14.07 -0.92 5.50
N HIS A 169 13.28 -1.47 4.57
CA HIS A 169 13.76 -1.93 3.27
C HIS A 169 14.17 -0.79 2.33
N TYR A 170 13.81 0.45 2.68
CA TYR A 170 14.31 1.68 2.07
C TYR A 170 15.48 2.27 2.86
N SER A 171 16.22 1.50 3.64
CA SER A 171 17.39 2.00 4.36
C SER A 171 18.49 0.95 4.32
N LYS A 172 19.62 1.31 3.70
CA LYS A 172 20.80 0.44 3.73
C LYS A 172 21.34 0.34 5.15
N ASN A 173 21.72 -0.87 5.56
CA ASN A 173 22.26 -1.15 6.90
C ASN A 173 21.35 -0.72 8.07
N PHE A 174 20.02 -0.67 7.86
CA PHE A 174 19.06 -0.22 8.87
C PHE A 174 19.31 -0.81 10.27
N ALA A 175 19.53 -2.13 10.35
CA ALA A 175 19.77 -2.84 11.62
C ALA A 175 21.00 -2.32 12.38
N ALA A 176 22.08 -1.98 11.66
CA ALA A 176 23.28 -1.41 12.26
C ALA A 176 23.00 0.02 12.74
N THR A 177 22.30 0.82 11.93
CA THR A 177 21.95 2.21 12.24
C THR A 177 21.04 2.33 13.45
N ILE A 178 20.04 1.45 13.61
CA ILE A 178 19.13 1.49 14.76
C ILE A 178 19.70 0.81 16.02
N ARG A 179 20.85 0.15 15.94
CA ARG A 179 21.45 -0.58 17.08
C ARG A 179 21.57 0.28 18.35
N PRO A 180 22.19 1.48 18.33
CA PRO A 180 22.29 2.31 19.54
C PRO A 180 20.91 2.69 20.10
N LEU A 181 19.94 2.98 19.22
CA LEU A 181 18.56 3.27 19.62
C LEU A 181 17.86 2.06 20.25
N SER A 182 18.08 0.86 19.71
CA SER A 182 17.51 -0.38 20.26
C SER A 182 18.08 -0.75 21.63
N GLN A 183 19.34 -0.38 21.91
CA GLN A 183 19.98 -0.61 23.20
C GLN A 183 19.35 0.23 24.32
N LEU A 184 18.88 1.45 24.02
CA LEU A 184 18.12 2.29 24.96
C LEU A 184 16.77 1.70 25.38
N LEU A 185 16.26 0.68 24.69
CA LEU A 185 14.98 0.03 25.02
C LEU A 185 15.10 -1.18 25.95
N LYS A 186 16.31 -1.55 26.37
CA LYS A 186 16.54 -2.67 27.28
C LYS A 186 16.10 -2.31 28.71
N ALA A 187 15.60 -3.30 29.44
CA ALA A 187 14.98 -3.11 30.76
C ALA A 187 15.96 -2.60 31.84
N ASP A 188 17.25 -2.90 31.68
CA ASP A 188 18.34 -2.59 32.59
C ASP A 188 19.08 -1.28 32.24
N VAL A 189 18.62 -0.54 31.22
CA VAL A 189 19.29 0.67 30.73
C VAL A 189 18.52 1.92 31.15
N ALA A 190 19.19 2.78 31.92
CA ALA A 190 18.66 4.11 32.24
C ALA A 190 18.54 4.96 30.96
N TRP A 191 17.47 5.73 30.85
CA TRP A 191 17.25 6.61 29.71
C TRP A 191 18.30 7.73 29.70
N SER A 192 19.22 7.67 28.73
CA SER A 192 20.23 8.70 28.48
C SER A 192 20.34 8.95 26.99
N TRP A 193 19.74 10.05 26.52
CA TRP A 193 19.85 10.47 25.14
C TRP A 193 21.20 11.18 24.93
N CYS A 194 22.02 10.66 24.03
CA CYS A 194 23.41 11.07 23.81
C CYS A 194 23.60 11.47 22.34
N PRO A 195 24.69 12.14 21.97
CA PRO A 195 24.96 12.53 20.58
C PRO A 195 24.86 11.37 19.59
N GLU A 196 25.35 10.16 19.96
CA GLU A 196 25.25 8.95 19.12
C GLU A 196 23.79 8.59 18.79
N HIS A 197 22.89 8.68 19.77
CA HIS A 197 21.45 8.44 19.58
C HIS A 197 20.83 9.48 18.64
N HIS A 198 21.21 10.74 18.79
CA HIS A 198 20.75 11.82 17.92
C HIS A 198 21.22 11.62 16.48
N THR A 199 22.50 11.25 16.28
CA THR A 199 23.05 10.92 14.96
C THR A 199 22.33 9.73 14.34
N ALA A 200 22.16 8.63 15.08
CA ALA A 200 21.45 7.45 14.59
C ALA A 200 20.01 7.77 14.16
N TYR A 201 19.28 8.53 14.98
CA TYR A 201 17.91 8.98 14.67
C TYR A 201 17.86 9.81 13.37
N GLY A 202 18.79 10.75 13.20
CA GLY A 202 18.90 11.57 11.99
C GLY A 202 19.27 10.76 10.74
N VAL A 203 20.20 9.81 10.85
CA VAL A 203 20.63 8.95 9.74
C VAL A 203 19.48 8.07 9.26
N VAL A 204 18.73 7.45 10.18
CA VAL A 204 17.55 6.64 9.81
C VAL A 204 16.54 7.51 9.04
N THR A 205 16.18 8.67 9.60
CA THR A 205 15.19 9.58 9.00
C THR A 205 15.62 10.04 7.60
N THR A 206 16.92 10.33 7.43
CA THR A 206 17.49 10.75 6.14
C THR A 206 17.50 9.59 5.15
N SER A 207 18.01 8.42 5.55
CA SER A 207 18.13 7.25 4.67
C SER A 207 16.78 6.83 4.08
N LEU A 208 15.72 6.80 4.90
CA LEU A 208 14.37 6.45 4.46
C LEU A 208 13.80 7.41 3.39
N SER A 209 14.34 8.63 3.32
CA SER A 209 13.90 9.65 2.38
C SER A 209 14.64 9.58 1.04
N THR A 210 15.87 9.09 1.04
CA THR A 210 16.77 9.14 -0.12
C THR A 210 16.93 7.79 -0.81
N ASP A 211 16.89 6.71 -0.04
CA ASP A 211 17.14 5.37 -0.56
C ASP A 211 15.91 4.82 -1.28
N ARG A 212 16.17 4.06 -2.34
CA ARG A 212 15.16 3.37 -3.15
C ARG A 212 15.37 1.88 -3.03
N ALA A 213 14.28 1.14 -2.88
CA ALA A 213 14.30 -0.30 -2.89
C ALA A 213 14.25 -0.83 -4.34
N ARG A 214 14.89 -1.98 -4.58
CA ARG A 214 14.70 -2.74 -5.82
C ARG A 214 13.24 -3.19 -5.91
N LEU A 215 12.69 -3.25 -7.12
CA LEU A 215 11.30 -3.67 -7.37
C LEU A 215 10.95 -5.03 -6.76
N ASP A 216 11.90 -5.95 -6.71
CA ASP A 216 11.71 -7.30 -6.15
C ASP A 216 11.75 -7.32 -4.60
N ALA A 217 12.34 -6.31 -3.98
CA ALA A 217 12.49 -6.19 -2.53
C ALA A 217 11.25 -5.59 -1.84
N ALA A 218 10.34 -4.98 -2.61
CA ALA A 218 9.14 -4.31 -2.11
C ALA A 218 7.92 -5.25 -1.95
N ARG A 219 8.10 -6.57 -1.91
CA ARG A 219 6.99 -7.49 -1.60
C ARG A 219 6.48 -7.21 -0.18
N PRO A 220 5.19 -6.94 0.03
CA PRO A 220 4.64 -6.81 1.37
C PRO A 220 4.77 -8.16 2.08
N ARG A 221 5.61 -8.26 3.11
CA ARG A 221 5.45 -9.31 4.11
C ARG A 221 4.27 -8.90 5.00
N GLU A 222 3.31 -9.79 5.17
CA GLU A 222 2.19 -9.64 6.11
C GLU A 222 2.70 -9.44 7.54
N GLY A 223 3.02 -8.20 7.92
CA GLY A 223 3.79 -7.92 9.13
C GLY A 223 3.32 -6.73 9.96
N LEU A 224 2.19 -6.10 9.64
CA LEU A 224 1.64 -5.03 10.49
C LEU A 224 1.24 -5.60 11.88
N PRO A 225 1.56 -4.93 12.99
CA PRO A 225 0.89 -5.17 14.27
C PRO A 225 -0.64 -5.07 14.08
N ARG A 226 -1.43 -5.92 14.73
CA ARG A 226 -2.90 -5.96 14.56
C ARG A 226 -3.58 -4.60 14.74
N SER A 227 -3.00 -3.71 15.55
CA SER A 227 -3.47 -2.33 15.77
C SER A 227 -3.36 -1.44 14.52
N VAL A 228 -2.30 -1.58 13.72
CA VAL A 228 -2.03 -0.76 12.53
C VAL A 228 -2.70 -1.35 11.27
N ARG A 229 -3.18 -2.61 11.31
CA ARG A 229 -3.95 -3.21 10.19
C ARG A 229 -5.37 -2.66 10.06
N ARG A 230 -6.01 -2.34 11.19
CA ARG A 230 -7.39 -1.83 11.22
C ARG A 230 -7.48 -0.32 10.99
N GLU A 231 -6.37 0.37 11.18
CA GLU A 231 -6.27 1.81 11.15
C GLU A 231 -5.32 2.21 10.03
N ARG A 232 -5.76 3.03 9.07
CA ARG A 232 -4.82 3.57 8.08
C ARG A 232 -3.69 4.23 8.87
N LEU A 233 -2.43 3.94 8.54
CA LEU A 233 -1.26 4.53 9.22
C LEU A 233 -1.41 6.05 9.35
N ARG A 234 -2.03 6.71 8.35
CA ARG A 234 -2.42 8.12 8.37
C ARG A 234 -3.33 8.51 9.55
N ASP A 235 -4.33 7.70 9.87
CA ASP A 235 -5.26 7.96 10.98
C ASP A 235 -4.59 7.67 12.34
N TRP A 236 -3.70 6.68 12.37
CA TRP A 236 -2.85 6.40 13.54
C TRP A 236 -1.88 7.52 13.83
N LEU A 237 -1.19 8.01 12.80
CA LEU A 237 -0.30 9.16 12.88
C LEU A 237 -1.07 10.41 13.31
N ARG A 238 -2.25 10.69 12.75
CA ARG A 238 -3.08 11.83 13.16
C ARG A 238 -3.54 11.75 14.62
N ARG A 239 -3.87 10.55 15.13
CA ARG A 239 -4.30 10.38 16.53
C ARG A 239 -3.16 10.49 17.54
N HIS A 240 -1.93 10.12 17.15
CA HIS A 240 -0.79 10.08 18.06
C HIS A 240 0.17 11.27 17.90
N ALA A 241 0.17 11.96 16.76
CA ALA A 241 0.94 13.19 16.55
C ALA A 241 0.26 14.45 17.15
N VAL A 242 -1.05 14.39 17.43
CA VAL A 242 -1.85 15.55 17.90
C VAL A 242 -2.07 15.57 19.42
N ARG A 243 -1.57 14.59 20.18
CA ARG A 243 -1.62 14.68 21.65
C ARG A 243 -0.45 15.50 22.18
N ARG A 244 -0.58 16.82 22.06
CA ARG A 244 -0.06 17.76 23.05
C ARG A 244 -1.14 18.02 24.09
#